data_AF-A0A359M2X6-F1
#
_entry.id   AF-A0A359M2X6-F1
#
_cell.length_a   1.000
_cell.length_b   1.000
_cell.length_c   1.000
_cell.angle_alpha   90.00
_cell.angle_beta   90.00
_cell.angle_gamma   90.00
#
_symmetry.space_group_name_H-M   'P 1'
#
loop_
_entity.id
_entity.type
_entity.pdbx_description
1 polymer ?
#
loop_
_entity_poly.entity_id
_entity_poly.type
_entity_poly.pdbx_seq_one_letter_code
_entity_poly.pdbx_strand_id
1 'polypeptide(L)'
;AIALDPLSAPINAGAAWIYLQAHEFEESARQARRALELEPGLREAQSCLALALLYQGKHAEAWAAMRPLAPPGFREPRNPTDAIVLLFRQFVATRTRNPYARAVRLAWLGETDAALEAIEEAVRARRPSAVMLRSEPAFVGLWGSPRFRTLMEKAGR
;
A
#
# COMPACT_ATOMS: atom_id res chain seq x y z
N ALA A 1 20.43 1.15 21.00
CA ALA A 1 19.02 1.50 20.73
C ALA A 1 19.01 2.90 20.17
N ILE A 2 18.60 3.08 18.90
CA ILE A 2 18.44 4.42 18.33
C ILE A 2 17.12 4.95 18.90
N ALA A 3 17.21 5.92 19.81
CA ALA A 3 16.04 6.64 20.29
C ALA A 3 15.46 7.43 19.10
N LEU A 4 14.32 6.97 18.60
CA LEU A 4 13.57 7.65 17.55
C LEU A 4 12.89 8.87 18.16
N ASP A 5 13.07 10.04 17.55
CA ASP A 5 12.37 11.26 17.95
C ASP A 5 10.85 11.09 17.70
N PRO A 6 10.01 11.01 18.75
CA PRO A 6 8.57 10.82 18.60
C PRO A 6 7.88 12.02 17.94
N LEU A 7 8.59 13.14 17.73
CA LEU A 7 8.08 14.36 17.09
C LEU A 7 8.41 14.48 15.60
N SER A 8 9.09 13.50 15.01
CA SER A 8 9.42 13.53 13.58
C SER A 8 8.32 12.88 12.73
N ALA A 9 7.72 13.63 11.80
CA ALA A 9 6.67 13.11 10.90
C ALA A 9 7.18 11.90 10.05
N PRO A 10 8.38 11.94 9.44
CA PRO A 10 8.93 10.78 8.75
C PRO A 10 9.14 9.54 9.63
N ILE A 11 9.54 9.71 10.89
CA ILE A 11 9.70 8.58 11.83
C ILE A 11 8.34 7.93 12.11
N ASN A 12 7.31 8.74 12.40
CA ASN A 12 5.96 8.24 12.62
C ASN A 12 5.41 7.53 11.36
N ALA A 13 5.67 8.07 10.17
CA ALA A 13 5.29 7.42 8.90
C ALA A 13 6.02 6.09 8.69
N GLY A 14 7.32 6.02 9.00
CA GLY A 14 8.09 4.78 8.96
C GLY A 14 7.56 3.73 9.94
N ALA A 15 7.24 4.14 11.18
CA ALA A 15 6.60 3.28 12.17
C ALA A 15 5.25 2.76 11.68
N ALA A 16 4.43 3.61 11.05
CA ALA A 16 3.15 3.21 10.48
C ALA A 16 3.31 2.09 9.44
N TRP A 17 4.32 2.18 8.56
CA TRP A 17 4.62 1.10 7.61
C TRP A 17 5.06 -0.19 8.29
N ILE A 18 5.86 -0.11 9.36
CA ILE A 18 6.27 -1.29 10.13
C ILE A 18 5.05 -1.99 10.72
N TYR A 19 4.15 -1.25 11.37
CA TYR A 19 2.91 -1.80 11.92
C TYR A 19 1.98 -2.35 10.84
N LEU A 20 1.90 -1.70 9.66
CA LEU A 20 1.14 -2.20 8.52
C LEU A 20 1.64 -3.60 8.10
N GLN A 21 2.96 -3.77 8.00
CA GLN A 21 3.59 -5.05 7.65
C GLN A 21 3.42 -6.11 8.74
N ALA A 22 3.33 -5.70 10.01
CA ALA A 22 3.02 -6.57 11.14
C ALA A 22 1.52 -6.92 11.28
N HIS A 23 0.67 -6.40 10.38
CA HIS A 23 -0.80 -6.56 10.40
C HIS A 23 -1.47 -5.91 11.62
N GLU A 24 -0.76 -5.02 12.31
CA GLU A 24 -1.29 -4.20 13.39
C GLU A 24 -1.92 -2.93 12.81
N PHE A 25 -3.04 -3.11 12.10
CA PHE A 25 -3.63 -2.04 11.27
C PHE A 25 -4.13 -0.83 12.07
N GLU A 26 -4.59 -1.04 13.30
CA GLU A 26 -5.00 0.07 14.18
C GLU A 26 -3.79 0.91 14.62
N GLU A 27 -2.70 0.26 14.98
CA GLU A 27 -1.44 0.90 15.35
C GLU A 27 -0.81 1.64 14.17
N SER A 28 -0.84 1.00 12.99
CA SER A 28 -0.44 1.61 11.73
C SER A 28 -1.23 2.91 11.48
N ALA A 29 -2.55 2.85 11.59
CA ALA A 29 -3.40 4.02 11.41
C ALA A 29 -3.11 5.12 12.46
N ARG A 30 -2.84 4.75 13.71
CA ARG A 30 -2.49 5.69 14.78
C ARG A 30 -1.19 6.44 14.48
N GLN A 31 -0.12 5.72 14.11
CA GLN A 31 1.16 6.33 13.76
C GLN A 31 1.06 7.20 12.50
N ALA A 32 0.32 6.75 11.49
CA ALA A 32 0.10 7.54 10.28
C ALA A 32 -0.67 8.84 10.57
N ARG A 33 -1.71 8.79 11.41
CA ARG A 33 -2.42 10.01 11.85
C ARG A 33 -1.49 10.95 12.61
N ARG A 34 -0.64 10.43 13.48
CA ARG A 34 0.37 11.25 14.18
C ARG A 34 1.32 11.95 13.22
N ALA A 35 1.79 11.25 12.19
CA ALA A 35 2.61 11.85 11.15
C ALA A 35 1.88 12.97 10.41
N LEU A 36 0.57 12.81 10.17
CA LEU A 36 -0.27 13.82 9.50
C LEU A 36 -0.65 15.00 10.40
N GLU A 37 -0.70 14.83 11.72
CA GLU A 37 -0.82 15.94 12.68
C GLU A 37 0.40 16.87 12.60
N LEU A 38 1.58 16.28 12.41
CA LEU A 38 2.85 17.00 12.31
C LEU A 38 3.07 17.59 10.90
N GLU A 39 2.73 16.82 9.87
CA GLU A 39 2.85 17.20 8.46
C GLU A 39 1.62 16.75 7.66
N PRO A 40 0.57 17.59 7.54
CA PRO A 40 -0.69 17.20 6.88
C PRO A 40 -0.56 16.77 5.41
N GLY A 41 0.49 17.25 4.74
CA GLY A 41 0.78 16.97 3.33
C GLY A 41 1.62 15.71 3.08
N LEU A 42 2.03 14.99 4.14
CA LEU A 42 2.95 13.87 3.99
C LEU A 42 2.28 12.69 3.27
N ARG A 43 2.50 12.62 1.95
CA ARG A 43 1.89 11.63 1.04
C ARG A 43 2.13 10.18 1.46
N GLU A 44 3.28 9.93 2.08
CA GLU A 44 3.65 8.61 2.59
C GLU A 44 2.72 8.17 3.74
N ALA A 45 2.48 9.06 4.71
CA ALA A 45 1.55 8.80 5.81
C ALA A 45 0.10 8.69 5.32
N GLN A 46 -0.32 9.52 4.35
CA GLN A 46 -1.64 9.41 3.71
C GLN A 46 -1.83 8.02 3.06
N SER A 47 -0.82 7.53 2.36
CA SER A 47 -0.85 6.21 1.71
C SER A 47 -0.94 5.07 2.73
N CYS A 48 -0.13 5.14 3.80
CA CYS A 48 -0.11 4.14 4.86
C CYS A 48 -1.43 4.09 5.63
N LEU A 49 -1.97 5.26 6.02
CA LEU A 49 -3.27 5.36 6.68
C LEU A 49 -4.38 4.77 5.81
N ALA A 50 -4.38 5.07 4.51
CA ALA A 50 -5.40 4.57 3.61
C ALA A 50 -5.34 3.04 3.45
N LEU A 51 -4.14 2.45 3.33
CA LEU A 51 -3.97 0.99 3.27
C LEU A 51 -4.38 0.31 4.57
N ALA A 52 -3.98 0.86 5.72
CA ALA A 52 -4.38 0.33 7.03
C ALA A 52 -5.91 0.31 7.20
N LEU A 53 -6.59 1.36 6.74
CA LEU A 53 -8.05 1.45 6.77
C LEU A 53 -8.72 0.52 5.74
N LEU A 54 -8.11 0.33 4.56
CA LEU A 54 -8.58 -0.64 3.57
C LEU A 54 -8.53 -2.07 4.11
N TYR A 55 -7.43 -2.49 4.75
CA TYR A 55 -7.33 -3.83 5.33
C TYR A 55 -8.28 -4.06 6.51
N GLN A 56 -8.77 -2.99 7.13
CA GLN A 56 -9.84 -3.03 8.14
C GLN A 56 -11.26 -2.99 7.52
N GLY A 57 -11.40 -2.90 6.19
CA GLY A 57 -12.69 -2.75 5.51
C GLY A 57 -13.34 -1.36 5.66
N LYS A 58 -12.62 -0.38 6.22
CA LYS A 58 -13.11 0.98 6.50
C LYS A 58 -13.01 1.87 5.25
N HIS A 59 -13.72 1.51 4.18
CA HIS A 59 -13.56 2.11 2.85
C HIS A 59 -13.82 3.62 2.81
N ALA A 60 -14.79 4.14 3.56
CA ALA A 60 -15.08 5.58 3.60
C ALA A 60 -13.91 6.38 4.21
N GLU A 61 -13.35 5.91 5.32
CA GLU A 61 -12.19 6.54 5.95
C GLU A 61 -10.93 6.38 5.10
N ALA A 62 -10.74 5.20 4.49
CA ALA A 62 -9.63 4.94 3.60
C ALA A 62 -9.63 5.91 2.41
N TRP A 63 -10.82 6.14 1.81
CA TRP A 63 -10.99 7.12 0.76
C TRP A 63 -10.65 8.54 1.27
N ALA A 64 -11.16 8.94 2.43
CA ALA A 64 -10.86 10.25 3.01
C ALA A 64 -9.34 10.48 3.18
N ALA A 65 -8.61 9.44 3.57
CA ALA A 65 -7.15 9.49 3.72
C ALA A 65 -6.38 9.56 2.40
N MET A 66 -6.83 8.86 1.34
CA MET A 66 -6.14 8.85 0.04
C MET A 66 -6.64 9.90 -0.96
N ARG A 67 -7.80 10.52 -0.74
CA ARG A 67 -8.36 11.56 -1.63
C ARG A 67 -7.36 12.69 -1.94
N PRO A 68 -6.54 13.20 -0.99
CA PRO A 68 -5.50 14.19 -1.29
C PRO A 68 -4.40 13.69 -2.24
N LEU A 69 -4.28 12.37 -2.43
CA LEU A 69 -3.32 11.77 -3.37
C LEU A 69 -3.83 11.80 -4.81
N ALA A 70 -5.11 12.08 -5.03
CA ALA A 70 -5.73 12.10 -6.34
C ALA A 70 -5.07 13.14 -7.27
N PRO A 71 -4.85 12.80 -8.55
CA PRO A 71 -4.25 13.73 -9.49
C PRO A 71 -5.21 14.90 -9.81
N PRO A 72 -4.70 16.04 -10.30
CA PRO A 72 -5.54 17.12 -10.79
C PRO A 72 -6.56 16.63 -11.82
N GLY A 73 -7.80 17.10 -11.70
CA GLY A 73 -8.90 16.69 -12.59
C GLY A 73 -9.52 15.32 -12.28
N PHE A 74 -9.15 14.67 -11.17
CA PHE A 74 -9.83 13.47 -10.69
C PHE A 74 -11.32 13.76 -10.44
N ARG A 75 -12.20 13.05 -11.14
CA ARG A 75 -13.65 13.15 -10.96
C ARG A 75 -14.09 12.11 -9.94
N GLU A 76 -14.25 12.56 -8.70
CA GLU A 76 -14.62 11.72 -7.57
C GLU A 76 -16.03 11.10 -7.75
N PRO A 77 -16.14 9.76 -7.79
CA PRO A 77 -17.42 9.05 -7.70
C PRO A 77 -18.10 9.28 -6.34
N ARG A 78 -19.43 9.11 -6.29
CA ARG A 78 -20.17 9.23 -5.02
C ARG A 78 -19.84 8.13 -4.02
N ASN A 79 -19.56 6.92 -4.51
CA ASN A 79 -19.24 5.77 -3.67
C ASN A 79 -17.73 5.74 -3.37
N PRO A 80 -17.31 5.65 -2.08
CA PRO A 80 -15.89 5.60 -1.72
C PRO A 80 -15.13 4.43 -2.35
N THR A 81 -15.73 3.25 -2.45
CA THR A 81 -15.11 2.07 -3.08
C THR A 81 -14.88 2.32 -4.57
N ASP A 82 -15.84 2.88 -5.29
CA ASP A 82 -15.67 3.24 -6.71
C ASP A 82 -14.57 4.31 -6.89
N ALA A 83 -14.48 5.26 -5.95
CA ALA A 83 -13.42 6.26 -5.94
C ALA A 83 -12.03 5.63 -5.77
N ILE A 84 -11.89 4.68 -4.84
CA ILE A 84 -10.66 3.91 -4.61
C ILE A 84 -10.30 3.10 -5.87
N VAL A 85 -11.25 2.39 -6.47
CA VAL A 85 -11.06 1.62 -7.71
C VAL A 85 -10.54 2.54 -8.82
N LEU A 86 -11.20 3.67 -9.06
CA LEU A 86 -10.83 4.60 -10.12
C LEU A 86 -9.44 5.21 -9.88
N LEU A 87 -9.15 5.58 -8.64
CA LEU A 87 -7.85 6.14 -8.27
C LEU A 87 -6.73 5.10 -8.45
N PHE A 88 -6.95 3.86 -8.04
CA PHE A 88 -5.97 2.79 -8.23
C PHE A 88 -5.72 2.51 -9.70
N ARG A 89 -6.78 2.49 -10.54
CA ARG A 89 -6.65 2.35 -11.99
C ARG A 89 -5.78 3.45 -12.61
N GLN A 90 -5.95 4.69 -12.17
CA GLN A 90 -5.10 5.79 -12.62
C GLN A 90 -3.65 5.63 -12.15
N PHE A 91 -3.43 5.27 -10.88
CA PHE A 91 -2.08 5.06 -10.36
C PHE A 91 -1.33 3.93 -11.04
N VAL A 92 -2.00 2.84 -11.44
CA VAL A 92 -1.35 1.74 -12.16
C VAL A 92 -1.14 2.05 -13.64
N ALA A 93 -1.96 2.92 -14.23
CA ALA A 93 -1.78 3.42 -15.60
C ALA A 93 -0.58 4.39 -15.68
N THR A 94 -0.34 5.18 -14.63
CA THR A 94 0.90 5.94 -14.51
C THR A 94 2.06 5.01 -14.15
N ARG A 95 3.18 5.11 -14.87
CA ARG A 95 4.35 4.27 -14.59
C ARG A 95 4.96 4.66 -13.25
N THR A 96 4.58 3.97 -12.17
CA THR A 96 5.18 4.18 -10.85
C THR A 96 6.59 3.59 -10.79
N ARG A 97 7.50 4.25 -10.07
CA ARG A 97 8.85 3.72 -9.78
C ARG A 97 8.85 2.62 -8.71
N ASN A 98 7.69 2.32 -8.10
CA ASN A 98 7.57 1.31 -7.05
C ASN A 98 6.71 0.12 -7.55
N PRO A 99 7.33 -0.94 -8.11
CA PRO A 99 6.62 -2.09 -8.65
C PRO A 99 5.84 -2.87 -7.59
N TYR A 100 6.27 -2.86 -6.33
CA TYR A 100 5.52 -3.48 -5.22
C TYR A 100 4.19 -2.76 -4.98
N ALA A 101 4.22 -1.44 -4.86
CA ALA A 101 2.99 -0.66 -4.67
C ALA A 101 2.05 -0.75 -5.89
N ARG A 102 2.59 -1.01 -7.10
CA ARG A 102 1.79 -1.31 -8.29
C ARG A 102 1.13 -2.68 -8.16
N ALA A 103 1.88 -3.70 -7.77
CA ALA A 103 1.36 -5.05 -7.55
C ALA A 103 0.21 -5.09 -6.54
N VAL A 104 0.36 -4.44 -5.37
CA VAL A 104 -0.69 -4.37 -4.34
C VAL A 104 -1.99 -3.80 -4.90
N ARG A 105 -1.92 -2.70 -5.67
CA ARG A 105 -3.10 -2.07 -6.28
C ARG A 105 -3.73 -2.96 -7.36
N LEU A 106 -2.91 -3.59 -8.21
CA LEU A 106 -3.40 -4.51 -9.24
C LEU A 106 -4.10 -5.72 -8.63
N ALA A 107 -3.54 -6.28 -7.55
CA ALA A 107 -4.14 -7.40 -6.85
C ALA A 107 -5.47 -7.01 -6.19
N TRP A 108 -5.55 -5.83 -5.56
CA TRP A 108 -6.79 -5.31 -5.00
C TRP A 108 -7.87 -5.06 -6.08
N LEU A 109 -7.47 -4.64 -7.28
CA LEU A 109 -8.36 -4.50 -8.44
C LEU A 109 -8.80 -5.83 -9.07
N GLY A 110 -8.23 -6.97 -8.63
CA GLY A 110 -8.49 -8.29 -9.20
C GLY A 110 -7.73 -8.59 -10.51
N GLU A 111 -6.82 -7.70 -10.92
CA GLU A 111 -6.01 -7.79 -12.15
C GLU A 111 -4.84 -8.78 -11.96
N THR A 112 -5.18 -10.06 -11.85
CA THR A 112 -4.29 -11.14 -11.39
C THR A 112 -3.00 -11.25 -12.21
N ASP A 113 -3.08 -11.33 -13.53
CA ASP A 113 -1.90 -11.51 -14.38
C ASP A 113 -0.97 -10.30 -14.32
N ALA A 114 -1.54 -9.09 -14.37
CA ALA A 114 -0.78 -7.85 -14.25
C ALA A 114 -0.14 -7.70 -12.86
N ALA A 115 -0.82 -8.14 -11.80
CA ALA A 115 -0.27 -8.15 -10.45
C ALA A 115 0.95 -9.08 -10.36
N LEU A 116 0.88 -10.28 -10.94
CA LEU A 116 1.99 -11.24 -10.97
C LEU A 116 3.21 -10.71 -11.76
N GLU A 117 2.98 -10.01 -12.88
CA GLU A 117 4.05 -9.34 -13.62
C GLU A 117 4.74 -8.24 -12.80
N ALA A 118 3.95 -7.43 -12.09
CA ALA A 118 4.47 -6.38 -11.21
C ALA A 118 5.24 -6.97 -10.01
N ILE A 119 4.80 -8.11 -9.46
CA ILE A 119 5.53 -8.85 -8.42
C ILE A 119 6.86 -9.34 -8.98
N GLU A 120 6.87 -9.93 -10.18
CA GLU A 120 8.09 -10.40 -10.82
C GLU A 120 9.09 -9.28 -11.08
N GLU A 121 8.62 -8.10 -11.48
CA GLU A 121 9.44 -6.88 -11.57
C GLU A 121 10.01 -6.48 -10.19
N ALA A 122 9.19 -6.49 -9.13
CA ALA A 122 9.62 -6.16 -7.78
C ALA A 122 10.68 -7.14 -7.24
N VAL A 123 10.53 -8.44 -7.50
CA VAL A 123 11.51 -9.49 -7.14
C VAL A 123 12.81 -9.30 -7.93
N ARG A 124 12.74 -9.06 -9.24
CA ARG A 124 13.94 -8.81 -10.08
C ARG A 124 14.71 -7.58 -9.65
N ALA A 125 14.02 -6.53 -9.20
CA ALA A 125 14.64 -5.32 -8.69
C ALA A 125 15.42 -5.52 -7.36
N ARG A 126 15.46 -6.75 -6.81
CA ARG A 126 16.13 -7.15 -5.55
C ARG A 126 15.86 -6.19 -4.39
N ARG A 127 14.63 -5.68 -4.30
CA ARG A 127 14.25 -4.77 -3.23
C ARG A 127 13.85 -5.55 -1.97
N PRO A 128 14.06 -4.97 -0.77
CA PRO A 128 13.64 -5.56 0.51
C PRO A 128 12.15 -5.92 0.59
N SER A 129 11.32 -5.43 -0.34
CA SER A 129 9.89 -5.74 -0.44
C SER A 129 9.56 -7.21 -0.79
N ALA A 130 10.55 -8.00 -1.22
CA ALA A 130 10.35 -9.40 -1.58
C ALA A 130 9.92 -10.28 -0.37
N VAL A 131 10.41 -9.97 0.84
CA VAL A 131 9.96 -10.64 2.08
C VAL A 131 8.51 -10.29 2.44
N MET A 132 8.00 -9.14 1.99
CA MET A 132 6.63 -8.71 2.28
C MET A 132 5.59 -9.46 1.45
N LEU A 133 5.99 -10.15 0.35
CA LEU A 133 5.05 -10.86 -0.53
C LEU A 133 4.20 -11.91 0.21
N ARG A 134 4.78 -12.57 1.22
CA ARG A 134 4.07 -13.61 1.98
C ARG A 134 3.07 -13.01 2.97
N SER A 135 3.39 -11.85 3.54
CA SER A 135 2.54 -11.18 4.52
C SER A 135 1.51 -10.26 3.87
N GLU A 136 1.67 -9.83 2.62
CA GLU A 136 0.79 -8.84 1.99
C GLU A 136 -0.68 -9.33 1.83
N PRO A 137 -1.66 -8.74 2.56
CA PRO A 137 -3.05 -9.19 2.49
C PRO A 137 -3.67 -9.05 1.09
N ALA A 138 -3.24 -8.06 0.30
CA ALA A 138 -3.73 -7.89 -1.06
C ALA A 138 -3.41 -9.10 -1.97
N PHE A 139 -2.43 -9.93 -1.62
CA PHE A 139 -2.02 -11.09 -2.42
C PHE A 139 -2.69 -12.40 -2.02
N VAL A 140 -3.58 -12.43 -1.03
CA VAL A 140 -4.28 -13.67 -0.62
C VAL A 140 -4.97 -14.35 -1.80
N GLY A 141 -5.60 -13.58 -2.70
CA GLY A 141 -6.23 -14.10 -3.92
C GLY A 141 -5.23 -14.73 -4.93
N LEU A 142 -3.95 -14.40 -4.84
CA LEU A 142 -2.90 -14.91 -5.72
C LEU A 142 -2.30 -16.24 -5.24
N TRP A 143 -2.58 -16.68 -4.00
CA TRP A 143 -1.96 -17.87 -3.40
C TRP A 143 -2.28 -19.17 -4.14
N GLY A 144 -3.38 -19.21 -4.89
CA GLY A 144 -3.74 -20.33 -5.76
C GLY A 144 -2.80 -20.49 -6.97
N SER A 145 -2.17 -19.40 -7.42
CA SER A 145 -1.36 -19.36 -8.65
C SER A 145 -0.01 -20.07 -8.48
N PRO A 146 0.31 -21.07 -9.32
CA PRO A 146 1.65 -21.67 -9.35
C PRO A 146 2.76 -20.63 -9.61
N ARG A 147 2.48 -19.64 -10.46
CA ARG A 147 3.42 -18.54 -10.75
C ARG A 147 3.72 -17.72 -9.50
N PHE A 148 2.72 -17.42 -8.67
CA PHE A 148 2.93 -16.69 -7.42
C PHE A 148 3.83 -17.46 -6.44
N ARG A 149 3.62 -18.78 -6.30
CA ARG A 149 4.47 -19.64 -5.44
C ARG A 149 5.94 -19.60 -5.87
N THR A 150 6.21 -19.74 -7.17
CA THR A 150 7.57 -19.63 -7.72
C THR A 150 8.20 -18.26 -7.45
N LEU A 151 7.43 -17.18 -7.53
CA LEU A 151 7.93 -15.83 -7.22
C LEU A 151 8.27 -15.67 -5.73
N MET A 152 7.46 -16.25 -4.82
CA MET A 152 7.76 -16.26 -3.38
C MET A 152 9.05 -17.04 -3.06
N GLU A 153 9.29 -18.17 -3.73
CA GLU A 153 10.54 -18.93 -3.55
C GLU A 153 11.77 -18.14 -4.01
N LYS A 154 11.66 -17.45 -5.14
CA LYS A 154 12.74 -16.58 -5.66
C LYS A 154 12.99 -15.37 -4.76
N ALA A 155 11.95 -14.84 -4.14
CA ALA A 155 12.01 -13.71 -3.23
C ALA A 155 12.70 -14.01 -1.89
N GLY A 156 12.66 -15.26 -1.44
CA GLY A 156 13.23 -15.70 -0.16
C GLY A 156 14.68 -16.22 -0.25
N ARG A 157 15.30 -16.19 -1.43
CA ARG A 157 16.71 -16.56 -1.67
C ARG A 157 17.57 -15.31 -1.78
#